data_AF-A0A8J2FE35-F1
#
_entry.id   AF-A0A8J2FE35-F1
#
_cell.length_a   1.000
_cell.length_b   1.000
_cell.length_c   1.000
_cell.angle_alpha   90.00
_cell.angle_beta   90.00
_cell.angle_gamma   90.00
#
_symmetry.space_group_name_H-M   'P 1'
#
loop_
_entity.id
_entity.type
_entity.pdbx_description
1 polymer ?
#
loop_
_entity_poly.entity_id
_entity_poly.type
_entity_poly.pdbx_seq_one_letter_code
_entity_poly.pdbx_strand_id
1 'polypeptide(L)'
;MMSLIQDQLGIKEPLPSVFLEGVLVNLGLTWGFFLLSCLVSPFFWGDLPQEKKLLWHTTFVAMMQPFYLGYALWSEIVTAGKWWYENPFGDWFSYPPSEQIWYGTGLSCGFMAMDSMAMAIWPRQLMKALRKSMYIQMWVHHVFSLIFWPYALSAHRAAIPIAYFVLTEISNPCVNFRWLLENRPGWDTSVMYYTAGITMLLVFFVVRILPMPWFLFHMLRPSSYDGATWFQMVTLFLLGLIPFALNAFWFKLMVRKAFRVLSNVLKGSSRSEEKGKAETPEQAEMRKTK
;
A
#
# COMPACT_ATOMS: atom_id res chain seq x y z
N MET A 1 -32.69 3.10 -21.76
CA MET A 1 -31.78 2.06 -21.26
C MET A 1 -30.70 2.65 -20.36
N MET A 2 -30.00 3.72 -20.76
CA MET A 2 -28.94 4.33 -19.94
C MET A 2 -29.45 4.95 -18.63
N SER A 3 -30.62 5.62 -18.65
CA SER A 3 -31.27 6.15 -17.43
C SER A 3 -31.68 5.03 -16.45
N LEU A 4 -32.27 3.94 -16.95
CA LEU A 4 -32.65 2.77 -16.14
C LEU A 4 -31.44 2.15 -15.43
N ILE A 5 -30.29 2.07 -16.11
CA ILE A 5 -29.05 1.56 -15.53
C ILE A 5 -28.51 2.52 -14.47
N GLN A 6 -28.53 3.83 -14.73
CA GLN A 6 -28.11 4.84 -13.75
C GLN A 6 -28.97 4.81 -12.48
N ASP A 7 -30.29 4.66 -12.64
CA ASP A 7 -31.23 4.58 -11.52
C ASP A 7 -31.00 3.31 -10.68
N GLN A 8 -30.77 2.15 -11.32
CA GLN A 8 -30.47 0.90 -10.61
C GLN A 8 -29.13 0.92 -9.87
N LEU A 9 -28.13 1.59 -10.47
CA LEU A 9 -26.80 1.76 -9.89
C LEU A 9 -26.74 2.94 -8.89
N GLY A 10 -27.76 3.78 -8.85
CA GLY A 10 -27.80 4.99 -8.02
C GLY A 10 -26.65 5.96 -8.32
N ILE A 11 -26.24 6.06 -9.59
CA ILE A 11 -25.22 7.00 -10.06
C ILE A 11 -25.83 8.39 -10.02
N LYS A 12 -25.21 9.30 -9.26
CA LYS A 12 -25.67 10.69 -9.10
C LYS A 12 -24.97 11.63 -10.07
N GLU A 13 -23.69 11.39 -10.33
CA GLU A 13 -22.90 12.21 -11.25
C GLU A 13 -21.97 11.35 -12.12
N PRO A 14 -21.76 11.73 -13.39
CA PRO A 14 -20.77 11.09 -14.23
C PRO A 14 -19.34 11.39 -13.73
N LEU A 15 -18.36 10.66 -14.26
CA LEU A 15 -16.95 10.90 -13.96
C LEU A 15 -16.55 12.34 -14.33
N PRO A 16 -16.12 13.18 -13.37
CA PRO A 16 -15.75 14.55 -13.67
C PRO A 16 -14.42 14.62 -14.44
N SER A 17 -14.19 15.70 -15.19
CA SER A 17 -12.94 15.88 -15.95
C SER A 17 -11.71 15.84 -15.04
N VAL A 18 -11.82 16.38 -13.82
CA VAL A 18 -10.74 16.38 -12.82
C VAL A 18 -10.26 14.97 -12.46
N PHE A 19 -11.14 13.96 -12.49
CA PHE A 19 -10.74 12.57 -12.30
C PHE A 19 -9.87 12.08 -13.48
N LEU A 20 -10.28 12.37 -14.71
CA LEU A 20 -9.54 12.00 -15.92
C LEU A 20 -8.20 12.74 -16.02
N GLU A 21 -8.17 14.01 -15.62
CA GLU A 21 -6.93 14.78 -15.49
C GLU A 21 -5.96 14.11 -14.52
N GLY A 22 -6.44 13.70 -13.33
CA GLY A 22 -5.65 12.93 -12.37
C GLY A 22 -5.10 11.63 -12.97
N VAL A 23 -5.93 10.88 -13.70
CA VAL A 23 -5.49 9.66 -14.41
C VAL A 23 -4.35 9.99 -15.38
N LEU A 24 -4.55 10.94 -16.28
CA LEU A 24 -3.57 11.30 -17.32
C LEU A 24 -2.26 11.84 -16.75
N VAL A 25 -2.34 12.68 -15.71
CA VAL A 25 -1.17 13.19 -14.98
C VAL A 25 -0.38 12.02 -14.39
N ASN A 26 -1.06 11.06 -13.77
CA ASN A 26 -0.37 9.90 -13.20
C ASN A 26 0.29 9.02 -14.28
N LEU A 27 -0.36 8.80 -15.42
CA LEU A 27 0.26 8.05 -16.54
C LEU A 27 1.59 8.70 -16.94
N GLY A 28 1.61 10.03 -17.07
CA GLY A 28 2.82 10.79 -17.38
C GLY A 28 3.90 10.67 -16.30
N LEU A 29 3.53 10.85 -15.02
CA LEU A 29 4.46 10.73 -13.89
C LEU A 29 5.03 9.32 -13.76
N THR A 30 4.18 8.29 -13.84
CA THR A 30 4.56 6.88 -13.76
C THR A 30 5.53 6.51 -14.87
N TRP A 31 5.28 6.97 -16.10
CA TRP A 31 6.21 6.78 -17.21
C TRP A 31 7.55 7.50 -16.97
N GLY A 32 7.51 8.76 -16.50
CA GLY A 32 8.70 9.53 -16.16
C GLY A 32 9.56 8.86 -15.08
N PHE A 33 8.95 8.38 -14.00
CA PHE A 33 9.65 7.65 -12.94
C PHE A 33 10.16 6.29 -13.40
N PHE A 34 9.46 5.62 -14.31
CA PHE A 34 9.94 4.37 -14.91
C PHE A 34 11.21 4.62 -15.72
N LEU A 35 11.23 5.63 -16.59
CA LEU A 35 12.41 6.03 -17.36
C LEU A 35 13.57 6.44 -16.43
N LEU A 36 13.28 7.25 -15.40
CA LEU A 36 14.28 7.60 -14.38
C LEU A 36 14.84 6.35 -13.70
N SER A 37 13.98 5.39 -13.37
CA SER A 37 14.40 4.12 -12.79
C SER A 37 15.30 3.32 -13.73
N CYS A 38 15.03 3.31 -15.03
CA CYS A 38 15.88 2.67 -16.04
C CYS A 38 17.28 3.31 -16.11
N LEU A 39 17.38 4.62 -15.88
CA LEU A 39 18.65 5.34 -15.86
C LEU A 39 19.42 5.09 -14.55
N VAL A 40 18.74 5.16 -13.41
CA VAL A 40 19.38 5.21 -12.09
C VAL A 40 19.54 3.82 -11.45
N SER A 41 18.56 2.93 -11.59
CA SER A 41 18.58 1.62 -10.92
C SER A 41 19.74 0.69 -11.31
N PRO A 42 20.26 0.69 -12.56
CA PRO A 42 21.39 -0.16 -12.92
C PRO A 42 22.63 0.03 -12.04
N PHE A 43 22.83 1.24 -11.50
CA PHE A 43 23.94 1.53 -10.57
C PHE A 43 23.80 0.82 -9.21
N PHE A 44 22.61 0.31 -8.88
CA PHE A 44 22.31 -0.28 -7.57
C PHE A 44 22.07 -1.78 -7.60
N TRP A 45 21.87 -2.39 -8.77
CA TRP A 45 21.45 -3.79 -8.88
C TRP A 45 22.45 -4.81 -8.31
N GLY A 46 23.75 -4.59 -8.50
CA GLY A 46 24.73 -5.68 -8.34
C GLY A 46 24.31 -6.89 -9.18
N ASP A 47 24.37 -8.09 -8.59
CA ASP A 47 24.00 -9.35 -9.24
C ASP A 47 22.49 -9.66 -9.19
N LEU A 48 21.63 -8.64 -9.27
CA LEU A 48 20.17 -8.81 -9.24
C LEU A 48 19.70 -9.70 -10.42
N PRO A 49 18.92 -10.77 -10.19
CA PRO A 49 18.36 -11.61 -11.25
C PRO A 49 17.51 -10.82 -12.24
N GLN A 50 17.53 -11.20 -13.51
CA GLN A 50 16.84 -10.49 -14.60
C GLN A 50 15.34 -10.35 -14.35
N GLU A 51 14.68 -11.39 -13.81
CA GLU A 51 13.25 -11.34 -13.46
C GLU A 51 12.92 -10.29 -12.39
N LYS A 52 13.88 -9.96 -11.52
CA LYS A 52 13.69 -8.96 -10.46
C LYS A 52 14.01 -7.54 -10.92
N LYS A 53 14.73 -7.35 -12.02
CA LYS A 53 15.03 -6.01 -12.56
C LYS A 53 13.78 -5.29 -13.04
N LEU A 54 12.87 -6.00 -13.71
CA LEU A 54 11.58 -5.42 -14.09
C LEU A 54 10.76 -5.05 -12.85
N LEU A 55 10.65 -5.96 -11.88
CA LEU A 55 9.95 -5.68 -10.63
C LEU A 55 10.60 -4.54 -9.83
N TRP A 56 11.92 -4.39 -9.91
CA TRP A 56 12.63 -3.26 -9.32
C TRP A 56 12.15 -1.92 -9.89
N HIS A 57 12.00 -1.82 -11.21
CA HIS A 57 11.50 -0.60 -11.85
C HIS A 57 10.08 -0.26 -11.40
N THR A 58 9.16 -1.23 -11.42
CA THR A 58 7.79 -0.99 -10.97
C THR A 58 7.72 -0.68 -9.47
N THR A 59 8.57 -1.31 -8.65
CA THR A 59 8.70 -1.02 -7.22
C THR A 59 9.22 0.39 -6.97
N PHE A 60 10.18 0.86 -7.77
CA PHE A 60 10.67 2.23 -7.70
C PHE A 60 9.57 3.24 -8.02
N VAL A 61 8.78 2.99 -9.07
CA VAL A 61 7.65 3.87 -9.41
C VAL A 61 6.60 3.88 -8.30
N ALA A 62 6.22 2.71 -7.78
CA ALA A 62 5.31 2.57 -6.64
C ALA A 62 5.86 3.23 -5.35
N MET A 63 7.18 3.39 -5.22
CA MET A 63 7.82 4.14 -4.12
C MET A 63 7.66 5.64 -4.27
N MET A 64 7.62 6.16 -5.50
CA MET A 64 7.52 7.60 -5.79
C MET A 64 6.08 8.11 -5.77
N GLN A 65 5.13 7.28 -6.18
CA GLN A 65 3.72 7.64 -6.29
C GLN A 65 3.13 8.33 -5.04
N PRO A 66 3.41 7.85 -3.82
CA PRO A 66 2.75 8.39 -2.63
C PRO A 66 3.12 9.83 -2.29
N PHE A 67 4.26 10.33 -2.78
CA PHE A 67 4.70 11.69 -2.46
C PHE A 67 3.82 12.74 -3.13
N TYR A 68 3.57 12.62 -4.43
CA TYR A 68 2.71 13.57 -5.13
C TYR A 68 1.22 13.30 -4.86
N LEU A 69 0.84 12.06 -4.58
CA LEU A 69 -0.52 11.74 -4.15
C LEU A 69 -0.85 12.37 -2.79
N GLY A 70 0.07 12.25 -1.82
CA GLY A 70 -0.08 12.88 -0.51
C GLY A 70 -0.17 14.41 -0.60
N TYR A 71 0.59 15.02 -1.52
CA TYR A 71 0.47 16.44 -1.81
C TYR A 71 -0.90 16.80 -2.39
N ALA A 72 -1.39 16.03 -3.38
CA ALA A 72 -2.68 16.26 -4.02
C ALA A 72 -3.88 16.15 -3.06
N LEU A 73 -3.77 15.29 -2.03
CA LEU A 73 -4.82 15.08 -1.03
C LEU A 73 -4.59 15.80 0.30
N TRP A 74 -3.55 16.62 0.42
CA TRP A 74 -3.17 17.23 1.70
C TRP A 74 -4.31 18.05 2.33
N SER A 75 -5.03 18.85 1.52
CA SER A 75 -6.17 19.63 1.99
C SER A 75 -7.33 18.76 2.48
N GLU A 76 -7.53 17.59 1.86
CA GLU A 76 -8.55 16.62 2.29
C GLU A 76 -8.18 15.97 3.60
N ILE A 77 -6.90 15.67 3.85
CA ILE A 77 -6.46 15.15 5.16
C ILE A 77 -6.84 16.14 6.27
N VAL A 78 -6.55 17.42 6.05
CA VAL A 78 -6.84 18.47 7.03
C VAL A 78 -8.35 18.65 7.20
N THR A 79 -9.09 18.70 6.11
CA THR A 79 -10.55 18.90 6.12
C THR A 79 -11.27 17.72 6.73
N ALA A 80 -10.95 16.49 6.31
CA ALA A 80 -11.49 15.26 6.87
C ALA A 80 -11.11 15.09 8.34
N GLY A 81 -9.88 15.46 8.74
CA GLY A 81 -9.44 15.45 10.13
C GLY A 81 -10.20 16.44 11.01
N LYS A 82 -10.45 17.66 10.51
CA LYS A 82 -11.30 18.64 11.20
C LYS A 82 -12.74 18.15 11.30
N TRP A 83 -13.29 17.66 10.20
CA TRP A 83 -14.66 17.13 10.17
C TRP A 83 -14.81 15.92 11.09
N TRP A 84 -13.80 15.05 11.16
CA TRP A 84 -13.74 13.94 12.10
C TRP A 84 -13.90 14.41 13.54
N TYR A 85 -13.11 15.43 13.91
CA TYR A 85 -13.10 15.97 15.26
C TYR A 85 -14.46 16.60 15.62
N GLU A 86 -15.09 17.28 14.66
CA GLU A 86 -16.37 17.96 14.85
C GLU A 86 -17.58 17.00 14.78
N ASN A 87 -17.48 15.93 13.99
CA ASN A 87 -18.58 15.01 13.68
C ASN A 87 -18.16 13.52 13.84
N PRO A 88 -17.71 13.10 15.04
CA PRO A 88 -17.22 11.73 15.27
C PRO A 88 -18.26 10.66 14.91
N PHE A 89 -19.56 10.99 14.98
CA PHE A 89 -20.65 10.05 14.69
C PHE A 89 -21.46 10.39 13.42
N GLY A 90 -20.93 11.27 12.56
CA GLY A 90 -21.58 11.67 11.31
C GLY A 90 -21.71 10.54 10.28
N ASP A 91 -22.37 10.81 9.15
CA ASP A 91 -22.50 9.86 8.05
C ASP A 91 -21.26 9.90 7.14
N TRP A 92 -20.28 9.07 7.46
CA TRP A 92 -19.01 8.91 6.73
C TRP A 92 -19.17 8.30 5.34
N PHE A 93 -20.28 7.58 5.10
CA PHE A 93 -20.45 6.75 3.91
C PHE A 93 -21.30 7.41 2.83
N SER A 94 -22.02 8.48 3.16
CA SER A 94 -22.79 9.28 2.18
C SER A 94 -22.19 10.67 1.93
N TYR A 95 -21.00 10.95 2.47
CA TYR A 95 -20.30 12.20 2.21
C TYR A 95 -19.99 12.35 0.71
N PRO A 96 -20.39 13.45 0.05
CA PRO A 96 -20.13 13.65 -1.37
C PRO A 96 -18.63 13.87 -1.64
N PRO A 97 -18.09 13.37 -2.76
CA PRO A 97 -16.68 13.56 -3.10
C PRO A 97 -16.37 15.03 -3.41
N SER A 98 -15.27 15.54 -2.87
CA SER A 98 -14.69 16.81 -3.32
C SER A 98 -13.91 16.63 -4.62
N GLU A 99 -13.57 17.74 -5.29
CA GLU A 99 -12.69 17.72 -6.46
C GLU A 99 -11.32 17.09 -6.15
N GLN A 100 -10.80 17.30 -4.95
CA GLN A 100 -9.51 16.74 -4.53
C GLN A 100 -9.60 15.23 -4.33
N ILE A 101 -10.69 14.72 -3.74
CA ILE A 101 -10.92 13.26 -3.65
C ILE A 101 -11.01 12.66 -5.06
N TRP A 102 -11.73 13.31 -5.98
CA TRP A 102 -11.80 12.89 -7.38
C TRP A 102 -10.42 12.89 -8.04
N TYR A 103 -9.65 13.96 -7.89
CA TYR A 103 -8.31 14.09 -8.46
C TYR A 103 -7.34 13.05 -7.90
N GLY A 104 -7.27 12.89 -6.58
CA GLY A 104 -6.40 11.91 -5.92
C GLY A 104 -6.78 10.45 -6.22
N THR A 105 -8.08 10.17 -6.34
CA THR A 105 -8.56 8.86 -6.80
C THR A 105 -8.17 8.64 -8.26
N GLY A 106 -8.29 9.67 -9.11
CA GLY A 106 -7.83 9.65 -10.49
C GLY A 106 -6.33 9.34 -10.61
N LEU A 107 -5.51 10.02 -9.80
CA LEU A 107 -4.07 9.75 -9.72
C LEU A 107 -3.81 8.26 -9.39
N SER A 108 -4.47 7.75 -8.34
CA SER A 108 -4.29 6.36 -7.90
C SER A 108 -4.76 5.34 -8.94
N CYS A 109 -5.89 5.60 -9.60
CA CYS A 109 -6.39 4.78 -10.71
C CYS A 109 -5.43 4.79 -11.90
N GLY A 110 -4.85 5.94 -12.26
CA GLY A 110 -3.84 6.01 -13.32
C GLY A 110 -2.60 5.16 -13.02
N PHE A 111 -2.14 5.17 -11.76
CA PHE A 111 -1.05 4.32 -11.31
C PHE A 111 -1.42 2.83 -11.41
N MET A 112 -2.57 2.43 -10.86
CA MET A 112 -3.04 1.04 -10.90
C MET A 112 -3.28 0.54 -12.32
N ALA A 113 -3.73 1.41 -13.23
CA ALA A 113 -3.87 1.08 -14.65
C ALA A 113 -2.51 0.76 -15.28
N MET A 114 -1.49 1.59 -15.04
CA MET A 114 -0.13 1.34 -15.54
C MET A 114 0.48 0.06 -14.96
N ASP A 115 0.33 -0.16 -13.66
CA ASP A 115 0.81 -1.39 -13.02
C ASP A 115 0.08 -2.63 -13.58
N SER A 116 -1.23 -2.53 -13.82
CA SER A 116 -2.01 -3.59 -14.47
C SER A 116 -1.55 -3.84 -15.92
N MET A 117 -1.22 -2.79 -16.67
CA MET A 117 -0.62 -2.91 -18.00
C MET A 117 0.73 -3.62 -17.94
N ALA A 118 1.60 -3.26 -17.00
CA ALA A 118 2.88 -3.94 -16.81
C ALA A 118 2.66 -5.43 -16.48
N MET A 119 1.70 -5.74 -15.60
CA MET A 119 1.31 -7.11 -15.26
C MET A 119 0.75 -7.90 -16.46
N ALA A 120 0.06 -7.23 -17.39
CA ALA A 120 -0.50 -7.84 -18.60
C ALA A 120 0.56 -8.05 -19.71
N ILE A 121 1.51 -7.11 -19.85
CA ILE A 121 2.57 -7.16 -20.87
C ILE A 121 3.67 -8.15 -20.46
N TRP A 122 4.03 -8.20 -19.18
CA TRP A 122 5.09 -9.07 -18.65
C TRP A 122 4.61 -10.07 -17.59
N PRO A 123 3.58 -10.89 -17.87
CA PRO A 123 2.93 -11.73 -16.88
C PRO A 123 3.86 -12.81 -16.31
N ARG A 124 4.70 -13.42 -17.16
CA ARG A 124 5.60 -14.51 -16.73
C ARG A 124 6.71 -13.99 -15.82
N GLN A 125 7.32 -12.86 -16.19
CA GLN A 125 8.41 -12.23 -15.44
C GLN A 125 7.91 -11.76 -14.08
N LEU A 126 6.80 -11.01 -14.05
CA LEU A 126 6.23 -10.47 -12.82
C LEU A 126 5.65 -11.57 -11.93
N MET A 127 5.00 -12.61 -12.49
CA MET A 127 4.52 -13.74 -11.69
C MET A 127 5.68 -14.53 -11.05
N LYS A 128 6.81 -14.69 -11.76
CA LYS A 128 8.02 -15.32 -11.18
C LYS A 128 8.59 -14.46 -10.06
N ALA A 129 8.67 -13.13 -10.25
CA ALA A 129 9.27 -12.21 -9.31
C ALA A 129 8.41 -11.99 -8.04
N LEU A 130 7.09 -11.81 -8.20
CA LEU A 130 6.13 -11.59 -7.11
C LEU A 130 5.67 -12.87 -6.42
N ARG A 131 5.79 -14.03 -7.10
CA ARG A 131 5.09 -15.29 -6.81
C ARG A 131 3.60 -15.22 -7.17
N LYS A 132 3.03 -16.39 -7.52
CA LYS A 132 1.65 -16.53 -8.03
C LYS A 132 0.59 -15.90 -7.10
N SER A 133 0.70 -16.10 -5.79
CA SER A 133 -0.31 -15.60 -4.84
C SER A 133 -0.36 -14.07 -4.81
N MET A 134 0.81 -13.41 -4.74
CA MET A 134 0.90 -11.95 -4.74
C MET A 134 0.48 -11.36 -6.09
N TYR A 135 0.86 -12.01 -7.19
CA TYR A 135 0.46 -11.60 -8.54
C TYR A 135 -1.07 -11.58 -8.70
N ILE A 136 -1.77 -12.66 -8.27
CA ILE A 136 -3.24 -12.70 -8.32
C ILE A 136 -3.85 -11.64 -7.40
N GLN A 137 -3.30 -11.49 -6.20
CA GLN A 137 -3.78 -10.50 -5.25
C GLN A 137 -3.67 -9.07 -5.80
N MET A 138 -2.58 -8.72 -6.50
CA MET A 138 -2.44 -7.39 -7.13
C MET A 138 -3.42 -7.18 -8.26
N TRP A 139 -3.68 -8.19 -9.09
CA TRP A 139 -4.74 -8.10 -10.10
C TRP A 139 -6.10 -7.82 -9.49
N VAL A 140 -6.49 -8.58 -8.47
CA VAL A 140 -7.77 -8.37 -7.78
C VAL A 140 -7.82 -6.98 -7.16
N HIS A 141 -6.74 -6.56 -6.49
CA HIS A 141 -6.63 -5.23 -5.88
C HIS A 141 -6.80 -4.11 -6.91
N HIS A 142 -6.04 -4.13 -8.00
CA HIS A 142 -6.08 -3.07 -9.01
C HIS A 142 -7.41 -3.04 -9.75
N VAL A 143 -7.92 -4.19 -10.20
CA VAL A 143 -9.18 -4.26 -10.95
C VAL A 143 -10.35 -3.83 -10.07
N PHE A 144 -10.36 -4.22 -8.80
CA PHE A 144 -11.43 -3.79 -7.89
C PHE A 144 -11.38 -2.28 -7.66
N SER A 145 -10.22 -1.70 -7.39
CA SER A 145 -10.10 -0.25 -7.20
C SER A 145 -10.48 0.52 -8.47
N LEU A 146 -10.02 0.08 -9.64
CA LEU A 146 -10.31 0.71 -10.94
C LEU A 146 -11.80 0.73 -11.29
N ILE A 147 -12.58 -0.25 -10.81
CA ILE A 147 -14.01 -0.35 -11.08
C ILE A 147 -14.83 0.29 -9.95
N PHE A 148 -14.58 -0.11 -8.72
CA PHE A 148 -15.45 0.22 -7.59
C PHE A 148 -15.18 1.60 -7.00
N TRP A 149 -13.95 2.15 -7.06
CA TRP A 149 -13.72 3.50 -6.56
C TRP A 149 -14.44 4.56 -7.40
N PRO A 150 -14.27 4.61 -8.74
CA PRO A 150 -14.96 5.61 -9.55
C PRO A 150 -16.48 5.47 -9.45
N TYR A 151 -16.99 4.23 -9.43
CA TYR A 151 -18.41 3.97 -9.23
C TYR A 151 -18.92 4.49 -7.88
N ALA A 152 -18.25 4.17 -6.78
CA ALA A 152 -18.68 4.58 -5.45
C ALA A 152 -18.69 6.11 -5.30
N LEU A 153 -17.66 6.79 -5.81
CA LEU A 153 -17.62 8.26 -5.84
C LEU A 153 -18.77 8.83 -6.69
N SER A 154 -19.02 8.29 -7.88
CA SER A 154 -20.16 8.69 -8.73
C SER A 154 -21.53 8.48 -8.08
N ALA A 155 -21.65 7.52 -7.16
CA ALA A 155 -22.86 7.27 -6.36
C ALA A 155 -22.94 8.16 -5.10
N HIS A 156 -21.94 9.02 -4.85
CA HIS A 156 -21.70 9.74 -3.60
C HIS A 156 -21.68 8.81 -2.39
N ARG A 157 -20.96 7.70 -2.52
CA ARG A 157 -20.78 6.71 -1.47
C ARG A 157 -19.29 6.47 -1.20
N ALA A 158 -18.95 6.25 0.07
CA ALA A 158 -17.60 5.91 0.52
C ALA A 158 -16.48 6.89 0.10
N ALA A 159 -16.78 8.17 -0.14
CA ALA A 159 -15.75 9.15 -0.51
C ALA A 159 -14.63 9.23 0.54
N ILE A 160 -14.99 9.31 1.83
CA ILE A 160 -14.01 9.36 2.92
C ILE A 160 -13.23 8.04 3.08
N PRO A 161 -13.88 6.85 3.12
CA PRO A 161 -13.16 5.59 3.08
C PRO A 161 -12.19 5.45 1.89
N ILE A 162 -12.58 5.87 0.69
CA ILE A 162 -11.71 5.84 -0.49
C ILE A 162 -10.53 6.79 -0.31
N ALA A 163 -10.78 8.03 0.11
CA ALA A 163 -9.72 8.99 0.41
C ALA A 163 -8.75 8.43 1.45
N TYR A 164 -9.25 7.78 2.51
CA TYR A 164 -8.42 7.09 3.47
C TYR A 164 -7.56 5.99 2.83
N PHE A 165 -8.13 5.10 2.02
CA PHE A 165 -7.34 4.03 1.39
C PHE A 165 -6.27 4.59 0.45
N VAL A 166 -6.61 5.60 -0.33
CA VAL A 166 -5.65 6.33 -1.17
C VAL A 166 -4.53 6.92 -0.30
N LEU A 167 -4.87 7.57 0.82
CA LEU A 167 -3.88 8.13 1.75
C LEU A 167 -3.00 7.06 2.40
N THR A 168 -3.50 5.83 2.60
CA THR A 168 -2.67 4.74 3.13
C THR A 168 -1.52 4.36 2.20
N GLU A 169 -1.52 4.80 0.94
CA GLU A 169 -0.39 4.65 0.03
C GLU A 169 0.86 5.40 0.53
N ILE A 170 0.74 6.39 1.42
CA ILE A 170 1.89 7.07 2.06
C ILE A 170 2.80 6.11 2.85
N SER A 171 2.33 4.91 3.20
CA SER A 171 3.19 3.88 3.79
C SER A 171 4.01 3.09 2.76
N ASN A 172 3.62 3.12 1.49
CA ASN A 172 4.27 2.37 0.42
C ASN A 172 5.75 2.73 0.21
N PRO A 173 6.24 3.98 0.43
CA PRO A 173 7.67 4.25 0.30
C PRO A 173 8.50 3.42 1.26
N CYS A 174 8.02 3.20 2.50
CA CYS A 174 8.70 2.34 3.47
C CYS A 174 8.69 0.87 3.05
N VAL A 175 7.54 0.39 2.54
CA VAL A 175 7.39 -1.00 2.06
C VAL A 175 8.29 -1.28 0.87
N ASN A 176 8.27 -0.39 -0.13
CA ASN A 176 9.02 -0.52 -1.36
C ASN A 176 10.51 -0.34 -1.13
N PHE A 177 10.92 0.67 -0.34
CA PHE A 177 12.32 0.85 0.01
C PHE A 177 12.88 -0.38 0.74
N ARG A 178 12.11 -0.93 1.68
CA ARG A 178 12.51 -2.13 2.42
C ARG A 178 12.61 -3.37 1.51
N TRP A 179 11.75 -3.47 0.49
CA TRP A 179 11.84 -4.52 -0.52
C TRP A 179 13.09 -4.37 -1.40
N LEU A 180 13.44 -3.14 -1.81
CA LEU A 180 14.65 -2.86 -2.60
C LEU A 180 15.90 -3.30 -1.84
N LEU A 181 15.99 -2.97 -0.54
CA LEU A 181 17.09 -3.40 0.33
C LEU A 181 17.18 -4.92 0.49
N GLU A 182 16.05 -5.63 0.56
CA GLU A 182 16.01 -7.09 0.68
C GLU A 182 16.48 -7.81 -0.59
N ASN A 183 16.25 -7.21 -1.75
CA ASN A 183 16.53 -7.84 -3.03
C ASN A 183 17.87 -7.44 -3.61
N ARG A 184 18.50 -6.37 -3.10
CA ARG A 184 19.86 -5.97 -3.44
C ARG A 184 20.86 -6.91 -2.74
N PRO A 185 21.71 -7.66 -3.48
CA PRO A 185 22.68 -8.56 -2.87
C PRO A 185 23.57 -7.86 -1.83
N GLY A 186 23.66 -8.42 -0.61
CA GLY A 186 24.51 -7.90 0.46
C GLY A 186 23.96 -6.69 1.23
N TRP A 187 22.73 -6.25 0.96
CA TRP A 187 22.08 -5.17 1.74
C TRP A 187 21.05 -5.67 2.76
N ASP A 188 20.69 -6.95 2.70
CA ASP A 188 19.69 -7.61 3.54
C ASP A 188 20.11 -7.80 5.01
N THR A 189 21.35 -7.47 5.35
CA THR A 189 21.87 -7.47 6.72
C THR A 189 22.38 -6.10 7.18
N SER A 190 22.19 -5.06 6.37
CA SER A 190 22.66 -3.70 6.68
C SER A 190 21.85 -3.05 7.81
N VAL A 191 22.44 -2.09 8.53
CA VAL A 191 21.70 -1.26 9.50
C VAL A 191 20.49 -0.59 8.83
N MET A 192 20.68 -0.09 7.61
CA MET A 192 19.64 0.53 6.78
C MET A 192 18.45 -0.42 6.51
N TYR A 193 18.70 -1.71 6.31
CA TYR A 193 17.65 -2.72 6.13
C TYR A 193 16.81 -2.92 7.40
N TYR A 194 17.45 -2.95 8.56
CA TYR A 194 16.74 -3.11 9.83
C TYR A 194 15.96 -1.84 10.21
N THR A 195 16.55 -0.65 10.03
CA THR A 195 15.85 0.61 10.28
C THR A 195 14.66 0.78 9.34
N ALA A 196 14.82 0.52 8.04
CA ALA A 196 13.71 0.53 7.09
C ALA A 196 12.61 -0.48 7.48
N GLY A 197 12.98 -1.65 8.01
CA GLY A 197 12.02 -2.65 8.50
C GLY A 197 11.20 -2.18 9.71
N ILE A 198 11.85 -1.54 10.69
CA ILE A 198 11.19 -0.97 11.87
C ILE A 198 10.29 0.20 11.46
N THR A 199 10.79 1.12 10.65
CA THR A 199 10.02 2.26 10.14
C THR A 199 8.79 1.78 9.35
N MET A 200 8.96 0.79 8.47
CA MET A 200 7.85 0.18 7.74
C MET A 200 6.80 -0.38 8.70
N LEU A 201 7.21 -1.10 9.75
CA LEU A 201 6.27 -1.68 10.72
C LEU A 201 5.47 -0.59 11.47
N LEU A 202 6.15 0.47 11.94
CA LEU A 202 5.52 1.57 12.67
C LEU A 202 4.57 2.38 11.79
N VAL A 203 5.01 2.77 10.60
CA VAL A 203 4.19 3.54 9.65
C VAL A 203 2.99 2.72 9.20
N PHE A 204 3.18 1.43 8.89
CA PHE A 204 2.07 0.55 8.51
C PHE A 204 1.05 0.40 9.64
N PHE A 205 1.52 0.26 10.89
CA PHE A 205 0.63 0.20 12.05
C PHE A 205 -0.19 1.48 12.21
N VAL A 206 0.47 2.64 12.27
CA VAL A 206 -0.18 3.93 12.54
C VAL A 206 -1.15 4.32 11.42
N VAL A 207 -0.76 4.12 10.16
CA VAL A 207 -1.55 4.58 9.01
C VAL A 207 -2.66 3.58 8.65
N ARG A 208 -2.41 2.27 8.73
CA ARG A 208 -3.33 1.24 8.20
C ARG A 208 -4.07 0.42 9.26
N ILE A 209 -3.47 0.20 10.42
CA ILE A 209 -4.03 -0.70 11.44
C ILE A 209 -4.74 0.08 12.53
N LEU A 210 -4.13 1.15 13.04
CA LEU A 210 -4.69 1.95 14.12
C LEU A 210 -6.06 2.59 13.76
N PRO A 211 -6.31 3.10 12.53
CA PRO A 211 -7.60 3.68 12.18
C PRO A 211 -8.70 2.65 11.90
N MET A 212 -8.33 1.38 11.65
CA MET A 212 -9.26 0.34 11.19
C MET A 212 -10.44 0.08 12.14
N PRO A 213 -10.28 -0.02 13.48
CA PRO A 213 -11.42 -0.23 14.38
C PRO A 213 -12.50 0.83 14.24
N TRP A 214 -12.11 2.08 14.00
CA TRP A 214 -13.05 3.17 13.78
C TRP A 214 -13.81 3.01 12.47
N PHE A 215 -13.10 2.84 11.35
CA PHE A 215 -13.75 2.66 10.05
C PHE A 215 -14.69 1.45 10.03
N LEU A 216 -14.30 0.33 10.65
CA LEU A 216 -15.15 -0.84 10.78
C LEU A 216 -16.38 -0.57 11.64
N PHE A 217 -16.23 0.16 12.75
CA PHE A 217 -17.37 0.54 13.58
C PHE A 217 -18.40 1.37 12.80
N HIS A 218 -17.97 2.35 12.00
CA HIS A 218 -18.88 3.12 11.16
C HIS A 218 -19.47 2.31 10.02
N MET A 219 -18.66 1.50 9.35
CA MET A 219 -19.12 0.64 8.25
C MET A 219 -20.21 -0.32 8.70
N LEU A 220 -20.12 -0.86 9.91
CA LEU A 220 -21.08 -1.84 10.42
C LEU A 220 -22.38 -1.23 10.97
N ARG A 221 -22.51 0.11 10.96
CA ARG A 221 -23.75 0.77 11.39
C ARG A 221 -24.81 0.66 10.30
N PRO A 222 -26.07 0.30 10.65
CA PRO A 222 -27.17 0.26 9.68
C PRO A 222 -27.35 1.59 8.92
N SER A 223 -27.17 2.72 9.61
CA SER A 223 -27.32 4.06 9.04
C SER A 223 -26.38 4.34 7.86
N SER A 224 -25.25 3.65 7.76
CA SER A 224 -24.31 3.80 6.63
C SER A 224 -24.84 3.21 5.32
N TYR A 225 -25.94 2.46 5.38
CA TYR A 225 -26.60 1.83 4.24
C TYR A 225 -27.99 2.42 3.96
N ASP A 226 -28.37 3.49 4.66
CA ASP A 226 -29.67 4.13 4.46
C ASP A 226 -29.77 4.69 3.03
N GLY A 227 -30.87 4.32 2.36
CA GLY A 227 -31.12 4.66 0.95
C GLY A 227 -30.10 4.07 -0.04
N ALA A 228 -29.28 3.09 0.37
CA ALA A 228 -28.35 2.43 -0.54
C ALA A 228 -29.08 1.39 -1.39
N THR A 229 -28.75 1.32 -2.68
CA THR A 229 -29.20 0.18 -3.50
C THR A 229 -28.45 -1.08 -3.10
N TRP A 230 -28.97 -2.26 -3.45
CA TRP A 230 -28.29 -3.53 -3.16
C TRP A 230 -26.85 -3.56 -3.73
N PHE A 231 -26.64 -2.96 -4.92
CA PHE A 231 -25.32 -2.89 -5.56
C PHE A 231 -24.38 -1.93 -4.83
N GLN A 232 -24.90 -0.82 -4.29
CA GLN A 232 -24.14 0.07 -3.40
C GLN A 232 -23.74 -0.65 -2.11
N MET A 233 -24.64 -1.41 -1.48
CA MET A 233 -24.33 -2.19 -0.27
C MET A 233 -23.19 -3.19 -0.52
N VAL A 234 -23.25 -3.94 -1.62
CA VAL A 234 -22.18 -4.87 -2.02
C VAL A 234 -20.87 -4.13 -2.25
N THR A 235 -20.90 -3.01 -2.97
CA THR A 235 -19.72 -2.19 -3.22
C THR A 235 -19.09 -1.68 -1.92
N LEU A 236 -19.89 -1.14 -1.01
CA LEU A 236 -19.43 -0.65 0.29
C LEU A 236 -18.78 -1.77 1.11
N PHE A 237 -19.37 -2.97 1.09
CA PHE A 237 -18.80 -4.13 1.76
C PHE A 237 -17.45 -4.56 1.15
N LEU A 238 -17.37 -4.63 -0.19
CA LEU A 238 -16.15 -4.99 -0.90
C LEU A 238 -15.03 -3.96 -0.68
N LEU A 239 -15.36 -2.67 -0.71
CA LEU A 239 -14.40 -1.58 -0.51
C LEU A 239 -13.97 -1.43 0.94
N GLY A 240 -14.83 -1.74 1.91
CA GLY A 240 -14.48 -1.62 3.31
C GLY A 240 -13.79 -2.87 3.85
N LEU A 241 -14.46 -4.02 3.88
CA LEU A 241 -14.00 -5.17 4.65
C LEU A 241 -12.75 -5.84 4.05
N ILE A 242 -12.71 -6.00 2.72
CA ILE A 242 -11.61 -6.73 2.06
C ILE A 242 -10.27 -6.01 2.25
N PRO A 243 -10.14 -4.69 2.00
CA PRO A 243 -8.88 -3.99 2.23
C PRO A 243 -8.42 -4.01 3.69
N PHE A 244 -9.33 -3.90 4.65
CA PHE A 244 -8.99 -4.01 6.08
C PHE A 244 -8.48 -5.41 6.45
N ALA A 245 -9.15 -6.47 5.99
CA ALA A 245 -8.70 -7.84 6.19
C ALA A 245 -7.31 -8.07 5.58
N LEU A 246 -7.06 -7.50 4.39
CA LEU A 246 -5.79 -7.59 3.70
C LEU A 246 -4.68 -6.84 4.45
N ASN A 247 -4.94 -5.63 4.94
CA ASN A 247 -3.99 -4.87 5.76
C ASN A 247 -3.65 -5.61 7.06
N ALA A 248 -4.65 -6.17 7.75
CA ALA A 248 -4.44 -6.99 8.94
C ALA A 248 -3.60 -8.25 8.65
N PHE A 249 -3.85 -8.91 7.53
CA PHE A 249 -3.05 -10.06 7.08
C PHE A 249 -1.58 -9.69 6.85
N TRP A 250 -1.31 -8.59 6.14
CA TRP A 250 0.06 -8.13 5.90
C TRP A 250 0.77 -7.72 7.18
N PHE A 251 0.08 -7.00 8.06
CA PHE A 251 0.64 -6.60 9.35
C PHE A 251 1.03 -7.82 10.20
N LYS A 252 0.18 -8.85 10.24
CA LYS A 252 0.50 -10.13 10.89
C LYS A 252 1.77 -10.77 10.32
N LEU A 253 2.00 -10.70 9.00
CA LEU A 253 3.23 -11.21 8.39
C LEU A 253 4.46 -10.38 8.78
N MET A 254 4.33 -9.04 8.81
CA MET A 254 5.41 -8.14 9.22
C MET A 254 5.81 -8.39 10.69
N VAL A 255 4.83 -8.46 11.59
CA VAL A 255 5.04 -8.74 13.01
C VAL A 255 5.70 -10.11 13.21
N ARG A 256 5.23 -11.16 12.51
CA ARG A 256 5.86 -12.49 12.57
C ARG A 256 7.32 -12.49 12.10
N LYS A 257 7.63 -11.75 11.03
CA LYS A 257 9.01 -11.58 10.56
C LYS A 257 9.86 -10.86 11.62
N ALA A 258 9.35 -9.77 12.20
CA ALA A 258 10.05 -9.02 13.24
C ALA A 258 10.36 -9.87 14.48
N PHE A 259 9.38 -10.65 14.99
CA PHE A 259 9.60 -11.55 16.11
C PHE A 259 10.64 -12.64 15.83
N ARG A 260 10.69 -13.15 14.58
CA ARG A 260 11.70 -14.13 14.19
C ARG A 260 13.11 -13.54 14.25
N VAL A 261 13.29 -12.33 13.74
CA VAL A 261 14.57 -11.62 13.80
C VAL A 261 14.98 -11.40 15.26
N LEU A 262 14.08 -10.88 16.09
CA LEU A 262 14.35 -10.64 17.51
C LEU A 262 14.71 -11.94 18.25
N SER A 263 13.97 -13.02 18.01
CA SER A 263 14.27 -14.33 18.64
C SER A 263 15.64 -14.87 18.23
N ASN A 264 16.06 -14.68 16.97
CA ASN A 264 17.38 -15.11 16.51
C ASN A 264 18.50 -14.29 17.13
N VAL A 265 18.33 -12.99 17.29
CA VAL A 265 19.30 -12.10 17.96
C VAL A 265 19.47 -12.51 19.43
N LEU A 266 18.36 -12.73 20.14
CA LEU A 266 18.38 -13.15 21.55
C LEU A 266 19.07 -14.52 21.73
N LYS A 267 18.76 -15.50 20.87
CA LYS A 267 19.41 -16.82 20.89
C LYS A 267 20.90 -16.75 20.53
N GLY A 268 21.28 -15.91 19.57
CA GLY A 268 22.68 -15.68 19.19
C GLY A 268 23.52 -15.14 20.35
N SER A 269 22.98 -14.15 21.08
CA SER A 269 23.62 -13.55 22.26
C SER A 269 23.85 -14.58 23.37
N SER A 270 22.86 -15.43 23.65
CA SER A 270 22.97 -16.47 24.69
C SER A 270 24.07 -17.50 24.39
N ARG A 271 24.25 -17.89 23.11
CA ARG A 271 25.29 -18.84 22.69
C ARG A 271 26.70 -18.25 22.73
N SER A 272 26.87 -16.97 22.46
CA SER A 272 28.17 -16.30 22.59
C SER A 272 28.58 -16.13 24.05
N GLU A 273 27.63 -15.84 24.94
CA GLU A 273 27.90 -15.76 26.39
C GLU A 273 28.24 -17.13 26.98
N GLU A 274 27.57 -18.19 26.55
CA GLU A 274 27.85 -19.55 26.99
C GLU A 274 29.23 -20.05 26.52
N LYS A 275 29.62 -19.74 25.27
CA LYS A 275 30.99 -20.03 24.77
C LYS A 275 32.07 -19.23 25.49
N GLY A 276 31.81 -17.95 25.82
CA GLY A 276 32.75 -17.11 26.55
C GLY A 276 32.97 -17.55 28.01
N LYS A 277 31.98 -18.23 28.61
CA LYS A 277 32.13 -18.85 29.95
C LYS A 277 32.78 -20.24 29.92
N ALA A 278 32.74 -20.93 28.77
CA ALA A 278 33.27 -22.28 28.62
C ALA A 278 34.75 -22.33 28.19
N GLU A 279 35.31 -21.25 27.63
CA GLU A 279 36.76 -21.15 27.38
C GLU A 279 37.50 -20.94 28.71
N THR A 280 38.37 -21.89 29.07
CA THR A 280 39.28 -21.71 30.22
C THR A 280 40.34 -20.66 29.90
N PRO A 281 40.89 -19.94 30.90
CA PRO A 281 41.91 -18.90 30.69
C PRO A 281 43.10 -19.38 29.83
N GLU A 282 43.49 -20.65 29.99
CA GLU A 282 44.57 -21.31 29.26
C GLU A 282 44.30 -21.46 27.75
N GLN A 283 43.02 -21.69 27.36
CA GLN A 283 42.60 -21.77 25.96
C GLN A 283 42.55 -20.40 25.29
N ALA A 284 42.21 -19.35 26.06
CA ALA A 284 42.23 -17.97 25.58
C ALA A 284 43.67 -17.45 25.36
N GLU A 285 44.65 -17.96 26.12
CA GLU A 285 46.06 -17.57 26.04
C GLU A 285 46.79 -18.23 24.84
N MET A 286 46.52 -19.51 24.57
CA MET A 286 47.03 -20.22 23.38
C MET A 286 46.53 -19.64 22.05
N ARG A 287 45.39 -18.94 22.06
CA ARG A 287 44.83 -18.30 20.85
C ARG A 287 45.49 -16.95 20.53
N LYS A 288 46.13 -16.31 21.51
CA LYS A 288 46.85 -15.04 21.33
C LYS A 288 48.30 -15.22 20.85
N THR A 289 48.82 -16.44 20.93
CA THR A 289 50.20 -16.80 20.58
C THR A 289 50.34 -17.46 19.19
N LYS A 290 49.25 -17.55 18.43
CA LYS A 290 49.23 -17.86 16.99
C LYS A 290 48.83 -16.63 16.19
#